data_AF-A0A1F9VB52-F1
#
_entry.id   AF-A0A1F9VB52-F1
#
_cell.length_a   1.000
_cell.length_b   1.000
_cell.length_c   1.000
_cell.angle_alpha   90.00
_cell.angle_beta   90.00
_cell.angle_gamma   90.00
#
_symmetry.space_group_name_H-M   'P 1'
#
loop_
_entity.id
_entity.type
_entity.pdbx_description
1 polymer ?
#
loop_
_entity_poly.entity_id
_entity_poly.type
_entity_poly.pdbx_seq_one_letter_code
_entity_poly.pdbx_strand_id
1 'polypeptide(L)'
;MNENNSNLPILTEDTTKPLSLVLKEIEKKVTENRIKYSDQDKSIKDFRRIFDQDSSKMNQAIFNETSEEEIYQETLRTIAILVEILSLSIKKQP
;
A
#
# COMPACT_ATOMS: atom_id res chain seq x y z
N MET A 1 36.84 -38.64 -12.58
CA MET A 1 35.66 -38.34 -11.73
C MET A 1 36.08 -37.22 -10.82
N ASN A 2 35.47 -36.03 -10.93
CA ASN A 2 35.55 -34.98 -9.93
C ASN A 2 34.34 -34.06 -10.10
N GLU A 3 33.39 -34.32 -9.21
CA GLU A 3 32.39 -33.44 -8.60
C GLU A 3 32.01 -32.16 -9.36
N ASN A 4 30.86 -32.25 -10.04
CA ASN A 4 29.99 -31.12 -10.31
C ASN A 4 29.57 -30.49 -8.97
N ASN A 5 30.30 -29.48 -8.50
CA ASN A 5 29.78 -28.53 -7.53
C ASN A 5 28.76 -27.64 -8.24
N SER A 6 27.54 -28.16 -8.37
CA SER A 6 26.37 -27.36 -8.68
C SER A 6 26.10 -26.42 -7.50
N ASN A 7 26.74 -25.25 -7.52
CA ASN A 7 26.29 -24.08 -6.80
C ASN A 7 24.93 -23.67 -7.39
N LEU A 8 23.88 -24.38 -7.00
CA LEU A 8 22.52 -23.91 -7.20
C LEU A 8 22.34 -22.66 -6.34
N PRO A 9 21.78 -21.57 -6.89
CA PRO A 9 21.46 -20.40 -6.10
C PRO A 9 20.49 -20.81 -4.99
N ILE A 10 20.87 -20.54 -3.74
CA ILE A 10 20.00 -20.67 -2.58
C ILE A 10 18.79 -19.77 -2.86
N LEU A 11 17.61 -20.36 -2.96
CA LEU A 11 16.35 -19.60 -3.05
C LEU A 11 16.28 -18.69 -1.82
N THR A 12 16.29 -17.40 -2.10
CA THR A 12 16.33 -16.30 -1.14
C THR A 12 15.18 -16.37 -0.15
N GLU A 13 15.43 -15.88 1.06
CA GLU A 13 14.53 -15.86 2.22
C GLU A 13 13.10 -15.45 1.85
N ASP A 14 12.11 -16.09 2.48
CA ASP A 14 10.72 -15.70 2.38
C ASP A 14 10.53 -14.28 2.95
N THR A 15 10.45 -13.29 2.06
CA THR A 15 10.26 -11.87 2.41
C THR A 15 8.79 -11.52 2.67
N THR A 16 7.90 -12.50 2.69
CA THR A 16 6.46 -12.26 2.84
C THR A 16 6.13 -11.77 4.26
N LYS A 17 5.66 -10.54 4.37
CA LYS A 17 5.17 -10.01 5.66
C LYS A 17 3.87 -10.72 6.06
N PRO A 18 3.69 -11.09 7.35
CA PRO A 18 2.42 -11.62 7.83
C PRO A 18 1.26 -10.65 7.55
N LEU A 19 0.12 -11.16 7.09
CA LEU A 19 -1.07 -10.32 6.82
C LEU A 19 -1.45 -9.42 8.00
N SER A 20 -1.32 -9.92 9.23
CA SER A 20 -1.60 -9.15 10.44
C SER A 20 -0.70 -7.93 10.60
N LEU A 21 0.54 -8.00 10.14
CA LEU A 21 1.47 -6.87 10.11
C LEU A 21 1.07 -5.87 9.04
N VAL A 22 0.75 -6.35 7.83
CA VAL A 22 0.30 -5.51 6.71
C VAL A 22 -0.95 -4.71 7.09
N LEU A 23 -1.94 -5.37 7.72
CA LEU A 23 -3.18 -4.71 8.16
C LEU A 23 -2.93 -3.61 9.22
N LYS A 24 -2.00 -3.83 10.16
CA LYS A 24 -1.62 -2.80 11.14
C LYS A 24 -0.96 -1.58 10.47
N GLU A 25 -0.16 -1.80 9.45
CA GLU A 25 0.48 -0.70 8.72
C GLU A 25 -0.52 0.07 7.86
N ILE A 26 -1.50 -0.60 7.26
CA ILE A 26 -2.64 0.06 6.59
C ILE A 26 -3.43 0.90 7.59
N GLU A 27 -3.78 0.36 8.76
CA GLU A 27 -4.51 1.07 9.81
C GLU A 27 -3.75 2.32 10.28
N LYS A 28 -2.43 2.23 10.42
CA LYS A 28 -1.57 3.37 10.72
C LYS A 28 -1.68 4.44 9.63
N LYS A 29 -1.59 4.07 8.35
CA LYS A 29 -1.69 5.00 7.21
C LYS A 29 -3.08 5.65 7.11
N VAL A 30 -4.14 4.90 7.40
CA VAL A 30 -5.51 5.42 7.52
C VAL A 30 -5.59 6.47 8.64
N THR A 31 -5.02 6.18 9.80
CA THR A 31 -4.98 7.13 10.93
C THR A 31 -4.20 8.40 10.57
N GLU A 32 -3.05 8.26 9.91
CA GLU A 32 -2.27 9.40 9.39
C GLU A 32 -3.10 10.26 8.42
N ASN A 33 -3.87 9.65 7.52
CA ASN A 33 -4.77 10.36 6.62
C ASN A 33 -5.86 11.13 7.37
N ARG A 34 -6.50 10.50 8.36
CA ARG A 34 -7.56 11.15 9.17
C ARG A 34 -7.04 12.35 9.94
N ILE A 35 -5.83 12.25 10.48
CA ILE A 35 -5.16 13.39 11.13
C ILE A 35 -4.85 14.48 10.10
N LYS A 36 -4.24 14.12 8.97
CA LYS A 36 -3.86 15.06 7.90
C LYS A 36 -5.05 15.82 7.33
N TYR A 37 -6.22 15.19 7.27
CA TYR A 37 -7.44 15.75 6.70
C TYR A 37 -8.49 16.08 7.78
N SER A 38 -8.14 16.12 9.07
CA SER A 38 -9.11 16.32 10.17
C SER A 38 -9.92 17.60 10.04
N ASP A 39 -9.28 18.66 9.53
CA ASP A 39 -9.87 19.99 9.42
C ASP A 39 -10.50 20.24 8.05
N GLN A 40 -10.52 19.22 7.18
CA GLN A 40 -11.01 19.30 5.82
C GLN A 40 -12.22 18.37 5.68
N ASP A 41 -13.39 18.92 5.35
CA ASP A 41 -14.55 18.10 4.98
C ASP A 41 -14.32 17.49 3.59
N LYS A 42 -13.56 16.37 3.57
CA LYS A 42 -13.20 15.66 2.35
C LYS A 42 -14.37 14.79 1.90
N SER A 43 -14.83 15.05 0.68
CA SER A 43 -15.81 14.19 0.02
C SER A 43 -15.17 12.91 -0.52
N ILE A 44 -16.00 11.91 -0.84
CA ILE A 44 -15.59 10.72 -1.61
C ILE A 44 -14.83 11.11 -2.89
N LYS A 45 -15.24 12.19 -3.57
CA LYS A 45 -14.60 12.66 -4.80
C LYS A 45 -13.17 13.15 -4.55
N ASP A 46 -12.92 13.77 -3.40
CA ASP A 46 -11.59 14.24 -3.03
C ASP A 46 -10.64 13.08 -2.76
N PHE A 47 -11.09 12.10 -1.97
CA PHE A 47 -10.30 10.89 -1.73
C PHE A 47 -10.09 10.08 -3.01
N ARG A 48 -11.07 10.04 -3.92
CA ARG A 48 -10.88 9.41 -5.23
C ARG A 48 -9.78 10.10 -6.05
N ARG A 49 -9.73 11.43 -6.07
CA ARG A 49 -8.64 12.14 -6.74
C ARG A 49 -7.27 11.81 -6.13
N ILE A 50 -7.20 11.71 -4.80
CA ILE A 50 -5.96 11.33 -4.11
C ILE A 50 -5.59 9.88 -4.46
N PHE A 51 -6.56 8.97 -4.54
CA PHE A 51 -6.35 7.59 -4.94
C PHE A 51 -5.77 7.49 -6.36
N ASP A 52 -6.33 8.24 -7.32
CA ASP A 52 -5.84 8.25 -8.70
C ASP A 52 -4.38 8.75 -8.76
N GLN A 53 -4.02 9.74 -7.92
CA GLN A 53 -2.65 10.24 -7.81
C GLN A 53 -1.68 9.22 -7.19
N ASP A 54 -2.05 8.60 -6.07
CA ASP A 54 -1.17 7.67 -5.36
C ASP A 54 -1.07 6.32 -6.08
N SER A 55 -2.15 5.82 -6.68
CA SER A 55 -2.10 4.62 -7.54
C SER A 55 -1.23 4.82 -8.77
N SER A 56 -1.17 6.04 -9.33
CA SER A 56 -0.21 6.35 -10.40
C SER A 56 1.24 6.26 -9.93
N LYS A 57 1.56 6.70 -8.69
CA LYS A 57 2.92 6.57 -8.14
C LYS A 57 3.28 5.12 -7.85
N MET A 58 2.35 4.35 -7.28
CA MET A 58 2.51 2.92 -7.09
C MET A 58 2.81 2.21 -8.43
N ASN A 59 2.06 2.54 -9.49
CA ASN A 59 2.31 1.97 -10.82
C ASN A 59 3.68 2.38 -11.37
N GLN A 60 4.11 3.62 -11.16
CA GLN A 60 5.44 4.08 -11.56
C GLN A 60 6.56 3.37 -10.78
N ALA A 61 6.40 3.18 -9.47
CA ALA A 61 7.35 2.47 -8.62
C ALA A 61 7.54 1.02 -9.08
N ILE A 62 6.43 0.35 -9.44
CA ILE A 62 6.44 -1.01 -9.99
C ILE A 62 7.11 -1.04 -11.37
N PHE A 63 6.73 -0.12 -12.27
CA PHE A 63 7.25 -0.10 -13.63
C PHE A 63 8.73 0.25 -13.71
N ASN A 64 9.20 1.14 -12.85
CA ASN A 64 10.60 1.57 -12.80
C ASN A 64 11.51 0.64 -12.00
N GLU A 65 11.01 -0.52 -11.54
CA GLU A 65 11.76 -1.48 -10.71
C GLU A 65 12.45 -0.82 -9.51
N THR A 66 11.74 0.12 -8.87
CA THR A 66 12.21 0.71 -7.61
C THR A 66 12.34 -0.36 -6.52
N SER A 67 12.98 -0.01 -5.39
CA SER A 67 13.17 -0.98 -4.30
C SER A 67 11.84 -1.59 -3.82
N GLU A 68 11.86 -2.87 -3.41
CA GLU A 68 10.65 -3.56 -2.90
C GLU A 68 9.99 -2.79 -1.75
N GLU A 69 10.79 -2.15 -0.89
CA GLU A 69 10.28 -1.31 0.21
C GLU A 69 9.54 -0.08 -0.33
N GLU A 70 10.00 0.56 -1.40
CA GLU A 70 9.32 1.70 -2.00
C GLU A 70 7.98 1.30 -2.62
N ILE A 71 7.96 0.20 -3.39
CA ILE A 71 6.73 -0.40 -3.93
C ILE A 71 5.76 -0.73 -2.80
N TYR A 72 6.25 -1.32 -1.72
CA TYR A 72 5.47 -1.66 -0.54
C TYR A 72 4.85 -0.42 0.12
N GLN A 73 5.63 0.64 0.34
CA GLN A 73 5.13 1.88 0.96
C GLN A 73 4.10 2.61 0.08
N GLU A 74 4.31 2.67 -1.23
CA GLU A 74 3.34 3.28 -2.16
C GLU A 74 2.05 2.46 -2.25
N THR A 75 2.14 1.13 -2.18
CA THR A 75 0.98 0.24 -2.13
C THR A 75 0.18 0.47 -0.83
N LEU A 76 0.83 0.52 0.33
CA LEU A 76 0.18 0.81 1.61
C LEU A 76 -0.54 2.16 1.59
N ARG A 77 0.12 3.20 1.04
CA ARG A 77 -0.47 4.54 0.92
C ARG A 77 -1.73 4.51 0.04
N THR A 78 -1.65 3.86 -1.11
CA THR A 78 -2.76 3.74 -2.06
C THR A 78 -3.95 3.00 -1.45
N ILE A 79 -3.70 1.88 -0.75
CA ILE A 79 -4.75 1.10 -0.06
C ILE A 79 -5.38 1.92 1.06
N ALA A 80 -4.61 2.67 1.83
CA ALA A 80 -5.16 3.50 2.90
C ALA A 80 -6.16 4.54 2.38
N ILE A 81 -5.93 5.12 1.19
CA ILE A 81 -6.89 6.03 0.56
C ILE A 81 -8.13 5.28 0.08
N LEU A 82 -7.98 4.08 -0.48
CA LEU A 82 -9.13 3.24 -0.84
C LEU A 82 -10.01 2.93 0.37
N VAL A 83 -9.39 2.63 1.52
CA VAL A 83 -10.11 2.42 2.78
C VAL A 83 -10.90 3.67 3.19
N GLU A 84 -10.34 4.88 3.04
CA GLU A 84 -11.09 6.12 3.31
C GLU A 84 -12.30 6.30 2.37
N ILE A 85 -12.15 6.02 1.06
CA ILE A 85 -13.27 6.05 0.10
C ILE A 85 -14.41 5.12 0.54
N LEU A 86 -14.06 3.89 0.92
CA LEU A 86 -15.03 2.88 1.37
C LEU A 86 -15.66 3.26 2.72
N SER A 87 -14.88 3.88 3.62
CA SER A 87 -15.35 4.33 4.93
C SER A 87 -16.33 5.50 4.85
N LEU A 88 -16.25 6.32 3.80
CA LEU A 88 -17.14 7.46 3.57
C LEU A 88 -18.50 7.07 2.95
N SER A 89 -18.67 5.79 2.62
CA SER A 89 -19.90 5.27 2.06
C SER A 89 -20.70 4.59 3.16
N ILE A 90 -21.99 4.96 3.29
CA ILE A 90 -22.98 4.54 4.31
C ILE A 90 -23.13 5.52 5.50
N LYS A 91 -23.57 6.75 5.21
CA LYS A 91 -24.63 7.35 6.04
C LYS A 91 -25.95 6.88 5.45
N LYS A 92 -26.62 5.90 6.08
CA LYS A 92 -28.06 5.72 5.84
C LYS A 92 -28.71 7.07 6.18
N GLN A 93 -29.39 7.66 5.21
CA GLN A 93 -30.36 8.71 5.53
C GLN A 93 -31.37 8.15 6.54
N PRO A 94 -31.81 8.97 7.51
CA PRO A 94 -32.59 8.54 8.67
C PRO A 94 -33.83 7.73 8.33
#